data_AF-A0A8T1H2K2-F1
#
_entry.id   AF-A0A8T1H2K2-F1
#
_cell.length_a   1.000
_cell.length_b   1.000
_cell.length_c   1.000
_cell.angle_alpha   90.00
_cell.angle_beta   90.00
_cell.angle_gamma   90.00
#
_symmetry.space_group_name_H-M   'P 1'
#
loop_
_entity.id
_entity.type
_entity.pdbx_description
1 polymer ?
#
loop_
_entity_poly.entity_id
_entity_poly.type
_entity_poly.pdbx_seq_one_letter_code
_entity_poly.pdbx_strand_id
1 'polypeptide(L)'
;MDWPTSSHPRENVLLKALHDDLNNLESVNKKPQTSSVPLLDVQALFDHVVKHNPSTSTQLSTNSWLVKFPYFKNSVVKVLAGKVRTLFCTEKAAVAKLVSSSG
;
A
#
# COMPACT_ATOMS: atom_id res chain seq x y z
N MET A 1 -35.16 8.98 -34.06
CA MET A 1 -34.60 9.49 -32.79
C MET A 1 -33.20 8.94 -32.72
N ASP A 2 -32.24 9.72 -33.18
CA ASP A 2 -30.83 9.35 -33.20
C ASP A 2 -30.21 9.79 -31.86
N TRP A 3 -29.77 8.83 -31.06
CA TRP A 3 -28.99 9.12 -29.87
C TRP A 3 -27.62 9.68 -30.29
N PRO A 4 -27.12 10.79 -29.72
CA PRO A 4 -25.81 11.29 -30.07
C PRO A 4 -24.76 10.34 -29.47
N THR A 5 -24.29 9.39 -30.27
CA THR A 5 -23.05 8.64 -30.01
C THR A 5 -21.85 9.53 -30.33
N SER A 6 -21.74 10.66 -29.63
CA SER A 6 -20.48 11.40 -29.57
C SER A 6 -19.83 11.13 -28.22
N SER A 7 -19.43 9.87 -28.00
CA SER A 7 -18.34 9.62 -27.07
C SER A 7 -17.08 9.63 -27.91
N HIS A 8 -16.27 10.67 -27.75
CA HIS A 8 -15.04 10.79 -28.52
C HIS A 8 -14.16 9.57 -28.22
N PRO A 9 -13.45 8.98 -29.22
CA PRO A 9 -12.58 7.82 -29.00
C PRO A 9 -11.62 8.00 -27.81
N ARG A 10 -11.21 9.25 -27.57
CA ARG A 10 -10.40 9.69 -26.43
C ARG A 10 -11.08 9.47 -25.07
N GLU A 11 -12.37 9.76 -24.94
CA GLU A 11 -13.12 9.58 -23.70
C GLU A 11 -13.32 8.11 -23.37
N ASN A 12 -13.59 7.27 -24.37
CA ASN A 12 -13.65 5.82 -24.20
C ASN A 12 -12.30 5.22 -23.77
N VAL A 13 -11.20 5.73 -24.31
CA VAL A 13 -9.84 5.31 -23.90
C VAL A 13 -9.57 5.72 -22.45
N LEU A 14 -9.94 6.95 -22.05
CA LEU A 14 -9.76 7.43 -20.69
C LEU A 14 -10.62 6.64 -19.68
N LEU A 15 -11.87 6.34 -20.03
CA LEU A 15 -12.77 5.53 -19.20
C LEU A 15 -12.23 4.11 -19.01
N LYS A 16 -11.66 3.52 -20.06
CA LYS A 16 -11.05 2.19 -19.98
C LYS A 16 -9.80 2.18 -19.13
N ALA A 17 -8.92 3.17 -19.29
CA ALA A 17 -7.74 3.34 -18.45
C ALA A 17 -8.12 3.54 -16.96
N LEU A 18 -9.12 4.37 -16.69
CA LEU A 18 -9.64 4.58 -15.34
C LEU A 18 -10.22 3.30 -14.73
N HIS A 19 -10.97 2.53 -15.52
CA HIS A 19 -11.53 1.25 -15.07
C HIS A 19 -10.43 0.21 -14.76
N ASP A 20 -9.38 0.15 -15.57
CA ASP A 20 -8.25 -0.75 -15.34
C ASP A 20 -7.45 -0.32 -14.09
N ASP A 21 -7.25 0.99 -13.88
CA ASP A 21 -6.63 1.53 -12.67
C ASP A 21 -7.46 1.23 -11.42
N LEU A 22 -8.78 1.40 -11.48
CA LEU A 22 -9.69 1.08 -10.37
C LEU A 22 -9.71 -0.42 -10.06
N ASN A 23 -9.73 -1.29 -11.07
CA ASN A 23 -9.62 -2.74 -10.88
C ASN A 23 -8.27 -3.13 -10.28
N ASN A 24 -7.19 -2.48 -10.69
CA ASN A 24 -5.88 -2.72 -10.13
C ASN A 24 -5.87 -2.30 -8.64
N LEU A 25 -6.37 -1.11 -8.30
CA LEU A 25 -6.52 -0.66 -6.92
C LEU A 25 -7.41 -1.58 -6.07
N GLU A 26 -8.52 -2.07 -6.64
CA GLU A 26 -9.41 -3.02 -5.98
C GLU A 26 -8.72 -4.36 -5.73
N SER A 27 -8.01 -4.90 -6.72
CA SER A 27 -7.19 -6.11 -6.61
C SER A 27 -6.09 -5.96 -5.55
N VAL A 28 -5.41 -4.82 -5.56
CA VAL A 28 -4.40 -4.43 -4.57
C VAL A 28 -4.94 -4.40 -3.15
N ASN A 29 -6.21 -4.01 -2.96
CA ASN A 29 -6.83 -3.96 -1.64
C ASN A 29 -7.46 -5.29 -1.21
N LYS A 30 -8.12 -6.01 -2.12
CA LYS A 30 -8.84 -7.26 -1.79
C LYS A 30 -7.91 -8.47 -1.66
N LYS A 31 -6.84 -8.53 -2.45
CA LYS A 31 -5.93 -9.69 -2.45
C LYS A 31 -5.17 -9.84 -1.13
N PRO A 32 -4.65 -8.77 -0.49
CA PRO A 32 -4.09 -8.85 0.86
C PRO A 32 -5.11 -9.20 1.95
N GLN A 33 -6.40 -8.93 1.73
CA GLN A 33 -7.47 -9.20 2.70
C GLN A 33 -8.01 -10.64 2.62
N THR A 34 -7.80 -11.33 1.50
CA THR A 34 -8.39 -12.66 1.22
C THR A 34 -7.35 -13.76 1.07
N SER A 35 -6.07 -13.41 0.94
CA SER A 35 -4.94 -14.32 0.80
C SER A 35 -3.86 -14.01 1.84
N SER A 36 -3.11 -15.03 2.27
CA SER A 36 -1.87 -14.83 3.05
C SER A 36 -0.81 -14.22 2.13
N VAL A 37 -0.85 -12.90 1.99
CA VAL A 37 0.17 -12.13 1.27
C VAL A 37 1.23 -11.69 2.29
N PRO A 38 2.53 -11.92 2.03
CA PRO A 38 3.59 -11.44 2.90
C PRO A 38 3.46 -9.93 3.13
N LEU A 39 3.64 -9.48 4.37
CA LEU A 39 3.50 -8.07 4.73
C LEU A 39 4.44 -7.16 3.91
N LEU A 40 5.60 -7.67 3.51
CA LEU A 40 6.53 -6.96 2.62
C LEU A 40 5.95 -6.69 1.24
N ASP A 41 5.22 -7.66 0.68
CA ASP A 41 4.59 -7.52 -0.63
C ASP A 41 3.44 -6.52 -0.58
N VAL A 42 2.67 -6.51 0.52
CA VAL A 42 1.62 -5.50 0.78
C VAL A 42 2.24 -4.10 0.89
N GLN A 43 3.36 -3.96 1.60
CA GLN A 43 4.05 -2.68 1.71
C GLN A 43 4.59 -2.22 0.35
N ALA A 44 5.21 -3.10 -0.43
CA ALA A 44 5.70 -2.78 -1.77
C ALA A 44 4.57 -2.35 -2.71
N LEU A 45 3.40 -2.95 -2.56
CA LEU A 45 2.22 -2.62 -3.34
C LEU A 45 1.66 -1.23 -2.97
N PHE A 46 1.61 -0.90 -1.69
CA PHE A 46 1.22 0.43 -1.25
C PHE A 46 2.23 1.49 -1.70
N ASP A 47 3.52 1.21 -1.60
CA ASP A 47 4.57 2.12 -2.09
C ASP A 47 4.45 2.34 -3.60
N HIS A 48 4.11 1.28 -4.36
CA HIS A 48 3.83 1.38 -5.79
C HIS A 48 2.62 2.27 -6.08
N VAL A 49 1.50 2.08 -5.37
CA VAL A 49 0.30 2.93 -5.53
C VAL A 49 0.61 4.39 -5.20
N VAL A 50 1.32 4.66 -4.11
CA VAL A 50 1.71 6.03 -3.73
C VAL A 50 2.61 6.67 -4.78
N LYS A 51 3.56 5.90 -5.36
CA LYS A 51 4.45 6.39 -6.41
C LYS A 51 3.70 6.78 -7.68
N HIS A 52 2.69 6.00 -8.07
CA HIS A 52 1.90 6.24 -9.28
C HIS A 52 0.74 7.21 -9.06
N ASN A 53 0.25 7.35 -7.81
CA ASN A 53 -0.86 8.22 -7.44
C ASN A 53 -0.52 8.99 -6.15
N PRO A 54 0.28 10.08 -6.23
CA PRO A 54 0.77 10.80 -5.05
C PRO A 54 -0.32 11.32 -4.10
N SER A 55 -1.53 11.59 -4.63
CA SER A 55 -2.71 11.99 -3.85
C SER A 55 -3.12 10.97 -2.78
N THR A 56 -2.79 9.69 -2.98
CA THR A 56 -3.08 8.59 -2.04
C THR A 56 -2.12 8.51 -0.86
N SER A 57 -1.02 9.27 -0.88
CA SER A 57 0.03 9.22 0.15
C SER A 57 -0.50 9.49 1.55
N THR A 58 -1.47 10.40 1.69
CA THR A 58 -2.10 10.74 2.98
C THR A 58 -2.85 9.58 3.63
N GLN A 59 -3.21 8.55 2.85
CA GLN A 59 -3.98 7.38 3.30
C GLN A 59 -3.14 6.11 3.36
N LEU A 60 -2.21 5.93 2.42
CA LEU A 60 -1.48 4.67 2.24
C LEU A 60 -0.04 4.69 2.78
N SER A 61 0.54 5.88 2.98
CA SER A 61 1.88 6.03 3.52
C SER A 61 1.98 5.41 4.92
N THR A 62 3.18 4.94 5.27
CA THR A 62 3.52 4.52 6.64
C THR A 62 3.29 5.62 7.68
N ASN A 63 3.36 6.89 7.27
CA ASN A 63 3.08 8.06 8.10
C ASN A 63 1.64 8.59 7.93
N SER A 64 0.76 7.84 7.26
CA SER A 64 -0.65 8.20 7.19
C SER A 64 -1.26 8.26 8.58
N TRP A 65 -2.17 9.21 8.81
CA TRP A 65 -2.97 9.30 10.03
C TRP A 65 -3.82 8.04 10.29
N LEU A 66 -4.05 7.22 9.27
CA LEU A 66 -4.72 5.93 9.39
C LEU A 66 -3.85 4.85 10.06
N VAL A 67 -2.52 5.02 10.03
CA VAL A 67 -1.58 4.09 10.66
C VAL A 67 -1.45 4.42 12.14
N LYS A 68 -2.19 3.71 12.99
CA LYS A 68 -2.22 3.92 14.45
C LYS A 68 -0.85 3.79 15.13
N PHE A 69 0.01 2.91 14.61
CA PHE A 69 1.33 2.62 15.17
C PHE A 69 2.41 2.67 14.08
N PRO A 70 2.80 3.87 13.61
CA PRO A 70 3.67 4.02 12.44
C PRO A 70 5.06 3.44 12.69
N TYR A 71 5.63 3.65 13.88
CA TYR A 71 6.91 3.08 14.26
C TYR A 71 6.87 1.55 14.32
N PHE A 72 5.79 0.96 14.86
CA PHE A 72 5.62 -0.48 14.90
C PHE A 72 5.55 -1.08 13.48
N LYS A 73 4.72 -0.50 12.61
CA LYS A 73 4.61 -0.92 11.19
C LYS A 73 5.97 -0.87 10.51
N ASN A 74 6.71 0.25 10.64
CA ASN A 74 8.02 0.40 10.02
C ASN A 74 9.05 -0.59 10.58
N SER A 75 9.04 -0.83 11.89
CA SER A 75 9.90 -1.82 12.53
C SER A 75 9.65 -3.22 11.99
N VAL A 76 8.39 -3.65 11.89
CA VAL A 76 8.05 -4.99 11.38
C VAL A 76 8.48 -5.13 9.91
N VAL A 77 8.23 -4.11 9.07
CA VAL A 77 8.70 -4.11 7.67
C VAL A 77 10.23 -4.24 7.60
N LYS A 78 10.97 -3.46 8.39
CA LYS A 78 12.44 -3.54 8.43
C LYS A 78 12.94 -4.89 8.94
N VAL A 79 12.31 -5.47 9.96
CA VAL A 79 12.65 -6.80 10.50
C VAL A 79 12.43 -7.88 9.45
N LEU A 80 11.27 -7.90 8.80
CA LEU A 80 10.95 -8.87 7.75
C LEU A 80 11.89 -8.74 6.54
N ALA A 81 12.33 -7.52 6.22
CA ALA A 81 13.31 -7.26 5.16
C ALA A 81 14.77 -7.60 5.55
N GLY A 82 15.01 -8.16 6.75
CA GLY A 82 16.35 -8.47 7.26
C GLY A 82 17.18 -7.25 7.67
N LYS A 83 16.57 -6.07 7.79
CA LYS A 83 17.23 -4.78 8.05
C LYS A 83 17.18 -4.38 9.53
N VAL A 84 17.24 -5.33 10.45
CA VAL A 84 17.15 -5.08 11.91
C VAL A 84 18.15 -4.03 12.42
N ARG A 85 19.34 -3.96 11.80
CA ARG A 85 20.38 -2.98 12.15
C ARG A 85 20.02 -1.53 11.82
N THR A 86 19.01 -1.29 10.98
CA THR A 86 18.56 0.06 10.57
C THR A 86 17.37 0.57 11.39
N LEU A 87 17.01 -0.14 12.47
CA LEU A 87 15.96 0.29 13.39
C LEU A 87 16.42 1.49 14.23
N PHE A 88 15.60 2.53 14.27
CA PHE A 88 15.76 3.67 15.17
C PHE A 88 15.41 3.30 16.62
N CYS A 89 15.78 4.12 17.61
CA CYS A 89 15.50 3.84 19.02
C CYS A 89 14.00 3.67 19.30
N THR A 90 13.16 4.53 18.72
CA THR A 90 11.69 4.46 18.82
C THR A 90 11.12 3.19 18.18
N GLU A 91 11.70 2.77 17.06
CA GLU A 91 11.35 1.53 16.36
C GLU A 91 11.75 0.29 17.15
N LYS A 92 12.95 0.27 17.73
CA LYS A 92 13.42 -0.81 18.61
C LYS A 92 12.50 -0.96 19.82
N ALA A 93 12.13 0.15 20.46
CA ALA A 93 11.19 0.14 21.58
C ALA A 93 9.82 -0.44 21.16
N ALA A 94 9.34 -0.10 19.95
CA ALA A 94 8.05 -0.58 19.45
C ALA A 94 8.01 -2.11 19.23
N VAL A 95 9.15 -2.77 18.93
CA VAL A 95 9.22 -4.22 18.69
C VAL A 95 10.01 -4.98 19.74
N ALA A 96 10.41 -4.34 20.85
CA ALA A 96 11.26 -4.94 21.88
C ALA A 96 10.70 -6.29 22.37
N LYS A 97 9.38 -6.36 22.63
CA LYS A 97 8.72 -7.60 23.07
C LYS A 97 8.63 -8.70 22.01
N LEU A 98 8.71 -8.35 20.72
CA LEU A 98 8.69 -9.33 19.63
C LEU A 98 10.08 -9.95 19.40
N VAL A 99 11.14 -9.17 19.57
CA VAL A 99 12.52 -9.63 19.35
C VAL A 99 13.01 -10.50 20.52
N SER A 100 12.57 -10.22 21.75
CA SER A 100 12.94 -10.98 22.96
C SER A 100 12.39 -12.42 23.02
N SER A 101 11.50 -12.81 22.12
CA SER A 101 10.87 -14.15 22.12
C SER A 101 11.57 -15.17 21.17
N SER A 102 12.71 -14.81 20.59
CA SER A 102 13.46 -15.66 19.63
C SER A 102 14.74 -16.26 20.21
N GLY A 103 14.76 -16.51 21.53
CA GLY A 103 15.82 -17.25 22.20
C GLY A 103 15.73 -18.75 21.96
#